data_AF-A0A6M0GER0-F1
#
_entry.id   AF-A0A6M0GER0-F1
#
_cell.length_a   1.000
_cell.length_b   1.000
_cell.length_c   1.000
_cell.angle_alpha   90.00
_cell.angle_beta   90.00
_cell.angle_gamma   90.00
#
_symmetry.space_group_name_H-M   'P 1'
#
loop_
_entity.id
_entity.type
_entity.pdbx_description
1 polymer ?
#
loop_
_entity_poly.entity_id
_entity_poly.type
_entity_poly.pdbx_seq_one_letter_code
_entity_poly.pdbx_strand_id
1 'polypeptide(L)' 'PFFEVGTAWNNLDPDPDPDIIASLGLGLRWRIISGLDLRLDYGIPLIEVNSQGNSLQENGLHFSVRYRIKI' A
#
# COMPACT_ATOMS: atom_id res chain seq x y z
N PRO A 1 -3.02 -12.90 -2.98
CA PRO A 1 -2.75 -11.94 -4.08
C PRO A 1 -3.83 -10.86 -4.06
N PHE A 2 -3.52 -9.68 -4.58
CA PHE A 2 -4.46 -8.58 -4.74
C PHE A 2 -4.14 -7.75 -5.99
N PHE A 3 -5.11 -6.96 -6.42
CA PHE A 3 -5.02 -5.97 -7.48
C PHE A 3 -5.70 -4.69 -6.98
N GLU A 4 -5.04 -3.54 -7.17
CA GLU A 4 -5.54 -2.23 -6.74
C GLU A 4 -5.55 -1.27 -7.93
N VAL A 5 -6.58 -0.42 -7.98
CA VAL A 5 -6.71 0.69 -8.93
C VAL A 5 -7.22 1.90 -8.19
N GLY A 6 -6.62 3.06 -8.46
CA GLY A 6 -7.03 4.34 -7.91
C GLY A 6 -6.95 5.43 -8.97
N THR A 7 -7.75 6.48 -8.79
CA THR A 7 -7.66 7.71 -9.58
C THR A 7 -7.71 8.90 -8.64
N ALA A 8 -7.05 9.99 -9.03
CA ALA A 8 -6.92 11.21 -8.23
C ALA A 8 -7.15 12.44 -9.11
N TRP A 9 -7.76 13.47 -8.51
CA TRP A 9 -8.00 14.76 -9.15
C TRP A 9 -7.81 15.89 -8.13
N ASN A 10 -7.47 17.07 -8.62
CA ASN A 10 -7.30 18.29 -7.84
C ASN A 10 -8.43 19.28 -8.15
N ASN A 11 -8.74 20.17 -7.20
CA ASN A 11 -9.81 21.17 -7.39
C ASN A 11 -9.28 22.53 -7.90
N LEU A 12 -8.11 22.94 -7.45
CA LEU A 12 -7.52 24.26 -7.76
C LEU A 12 -6.14 24.18 -8.43
N ASP A 13 -5.56 22.98 -8.47
CA ASP A 13 -4.27 22.67 -9.09
C ASP A 13 -4.52 21.73 -10.27
N PRO A 14 -3.56 21.60 -11.21
CA PRO A 14 -3.65 20.58 -12.25
C PRO A 14 -3.80 19.19 -11.66
N ASP A 15 -4.59 18.33 -12.32
CA ASP A 15 -4.68 16.92 -11.94
C ASP A 15 -3.30 16.25 -12.01
N PRO A 16 -3.05 15.21 -11.19
CA PRO A 16 -1.82 14.43 -11.30
C PRO A 16 -1.66 13.84 -12.71
N ASP A 17 -0.42 13.77 -13.20
CA ASP A 17 -0.08 13.03 -14.42
C ASP A 17 0.95 11.94 -14.07
N PRO A 18 0.56 10.64 -14.06
CA PRO A 18 -0.77 10.12 -14.41
C PRO A 18 -1.82 10.33 -13.30
N ASP A 19 -3.09 10.44 -13.70
CA ASP A 19 -4.27 10.57 -12.81
C ASP A 19 -4.84 9.22 -12.35
N ILE A 20 -4.28 8.12 -12.89
CA ILE A 20 -4.63 6.74 -12.58
C ILE A 20 -3.38 5.98 -12.10
N ILE A 21 -3.59 5.13 -11.10
CA ILE A 21 -2.60 4.20 -10.59
C ILE A 21 -3.19 2.79 -10.58
N ALA A 22 -2.33 1.80 -10.84
CA ALA A 22 -2.71 0.40 -10.73
C ALA A 22 -1.52 -0.43 -10.23
N SER A 23 -1.80 -1.48 -9.45
CA SER A 23 -0.77 -2.37 -8.92
C SER A 23 -1.26 -3.82 -8.79
N LEU A 24 -0.32 -4.76 -8.83
CA LEU A 24 -0.54 -6.14 -8.40
C LEU A 24 0.29 -6.41 -7.17
N GLY A 25 -0.21 -7.20 -6.24
CA GLY A 25 0.54 -7.48 -5.03
C GLY A 25 0.26 -8.81 -4.37
N LEU A 26 1.16 -9.14 -3.44
CA LEU A 26 1.06 -10.27 -2.54
C LEU A 26 1.01 -9.77 -1.11
N GLY A 27 0.19 -10.43 -0.30
CA GLY A 27 0.03 -10.12 1.11
C GLY A 27 0.18 -11.37 1.95
N LEU A 28 0.88 -11.21 3.08
CA LEU A 28 1.02 -12.19 4.14
C LEU A 28 0.33 -11.63 5.38
N ARG A 29 -0.60 -12.40 5.95
CA ARG A 29 -1.21 -12.12 7.24
C ARG A 29 -0.89 -13.26 8.19
N TRP A 30 -0.30 -12.94 9.33
CA TRP A 30 0.14 -13.94 10.29
C TRP A 30 -0.24 -13.53 11.71
N ARG A 31 -1.04 -14.37 12.36
CA ARG A 31 -1.19 -14.32 13.82
C ARG A 31 -0.04 -15.06 14.46
N ILE A 32 0.91 -14.32 15.03
CA ILE A 32 2.12 -14.89 15.63
C ILE A 32 1.75 -15.58 16.95
N ILE A 33 1.01 -14.88 17.80
CA ILE A 33 0.42 -15.39 19.06
C ILE A 33 -0.98 -14.81 19.24
N SER A 34 -1.74 -15.32 20.22
CA SER A 34 -3.04 -14.72 20.56
C SER A 34 -2.88 -13.24 20.91
N GLY A 35 -3.56 -12.37 20.16
CA GLY A 35 -3.49 -10.92 20.35
C GLY A 35 -2.38 -10.22 19.58
N LEU A 36 -1.44 -10.93 18.92
CA LEU A 36 -0.39 -10.31 18.08
C LEU A 36 -0.55 -10.72 16.61
N ASP A 37 -0.95 -9.78 15.76
CA ASP A 37 -1.12 -9.96 14.33
C ASP A 37 -0.09 -9.13 13.54
N LEU A 38 0.60 -9.76 12.60
CA LEU A 38 1.48 -9.14 11.60
C LEU A 38 0.79 -9.17 10.23
N ARG A 39 0.93 -8.08 9.48
CA ARG A 39 0.61 -8.03 8.05
C ARG A 39 1.79 -7.43 7.30
N LEU A 40 2.12 -8.05 6.18
CA LEU A 40 3.13 -7.58 5.22
C LEU A 40 2.52 -7.68 3.83
N ASP A 41 2.49 -6.57 3.12
CA ASP A 41 2.04 -6.49 1.74
C ASP A 41 3.16 -5.93 0.87
N TYR A 42 3.35 -6.51 -0.31
CA TYR A 42 4.27 -6.02 -1.33
C TYR A 42 3.51 -5.87 -2.66
N GLY A 43 3.44 -4.64 -3.15
CA GLY A 43 2.83 -4.26 -4.42
C GLY A 43 3.89 -3.92 -5.47
N ILE A 44 3.60 -4.29 -6.71
CA ILE A 44 4.38 -3.93 -7.90
C ILE A 44 3.49 -3.00 -8.73
N PRO A 45 3.92 -1.76 -9.01
CA PRO A 45 3.15 -0.84 -9.82
C PRO A 45 3.05 -1.37 -11.26
N LEU A 46 1.85 -1.31 -11.83
CA LEU A 46 1.59 -1.54 -13.25
C LEU A 46 1.65 -0.25 -14.06
N ILE A 47 1.41 0.88 -13.40
CA ILE A 47 1.52 2.23 -13.95
C ILE A 47 2.54 2.96 -13.08
N GLU A 48 3.61 3.46 -13.68
CA GLU A 48 4.66 4.19 -12.98
C GLU A 48 4.20 5.63 -12.72
N VAL A 49 4.38 6.09 -11.48
CA VAL A 49 4.19 7.48 -11.09
C VAL A 49 5.55 8.03 -10.72
N ASN A 50 5.89 9.20 -11.26
CA ASN A 50 7.10 9.91 -10.88
C ASN A 50 6.93 10.48 -9.46
N SER A 51 7.34 9.70 -8.46
CA SER A 51 7.51 10.18 -7.09
C SER A 51 8.89 10.80 -6.91
N GLN A 52 8.99 11.87 -6.11
CA GLN A 52 10.29 12.42 -5.70
C GLN A 52 10.89 11.74 -4.46
N GLY A 53 10.15 10.83 -3.81
CA GLY A 53 10.63 10.10 -2.64
C GLY A 53 11.28 8.75 -2.97
N ASN A 54 11.70 8.05 -1.92
CA ASN A 54 12.33 6.72 -2.01
C ASN A 54 11.98 5.85 -0.79
N SER A 55 10.82 6.09 -0.18
CA SER A 55 10.37 5.33 1.00
C SER A 55 10.07 3.87 0.67
N LEU A 56 9.97 3.01 1.70
CA LEU A 56 9.56 1.62 1.51
C LEU A 56 8.14 1.52 0.94
N GLN A 57 7.24 2.42 1.34
CA GLN A 57 5.85 2.45 0.86
C GLN A 57 5.78 2.82 -0.62
N GLU A 58 6.58 3.79 -1.07
CA GLU A 58 6.67 4.15 -2.49
C GLU A 58 7.25 3.01 -3.33
N ASN A 59 8.13 2.21 -2.75
CA ASN A 59 8.63 0.97 -3.35
C ASN A 59 7.67 -0.23 -3.18
N GLY A 60 6.43 0.02 -2.75
CA GLY A 60 5.34 -0.96 -2.67
C GLY A 60 5.29 -1.82 -1.40
N LEU A 61 6.16 -1.58 -0.41
CA LEU A 61 6.20 -2.36 0.83
C LEU A 61 5.38 -1.68 1.94
N HIS A 62 4.33 -2.37 2.39
CA HIS A 62 3.51 -1.96 3.53
C HIS A 62 3.53 -3.03 4.61
N PHE A 63 3.66 -2.63 5.87
CA PHE A 63 3.56 -3.55 6.99
C PHE A 63 2.73 -2.96 8.12
N SER A 64 2.13 -3.83 8.91
CA SER A 64 1.48 -3.43 10.16
C SER A 64 1.64 -4.52 11.21
N VAL A 65 1.89 -4.11 12.44
CA VAL A 65 1.86 -4.96 13.62
C VAL A 65 0.73 -4.46 14.51
N ARG A 66 -0.13 -5.36 14.96
CA ARG A 66 -1.24 -5.04 15.84
C ARG A 66 -1.17 -5.94 17.06
N TYR A 67 -1.13 -5.33 18.24
CA TYR A 67 -1.31 -6.03 19.50
C TYR A 67 -2.66 -5.66 20.12
N ARG A 68 -3.41 -6.65 20.60
CA ARG A 68 -4.70 -6.49 21.27
C ARG A 68 -4.72 -7.30 22.56
N ILE A 69 -4.84 -6.59 23.67
CA ILE A 69 -5.05 -7.17 24.99
C ILE A 69 -6.54 -7.49 25.11
N LYS A 70 -6.87 -8.71 25.55
CA LYS A 70 -8.22 -9.01 26.04
C LYS A 70 -8.30 -8.53 27.48
N ILE A 71 -9.15 -7.54 27.72
CA ILE A 71 -9.60 -7.14 29.06
C ILE A 71 -10.82 -8.02 29.39
#